data_AF-A0A094E700-F1
#
_entry.id   AF-A0A094E700-F1
#
_cell.length_a   1.000
_cell.length_b   1.000
_cell.length_c   1.000
_cell.angle_alpha   90.00
_cell.angle_beta   90.00
_cell.angle_gamma   90.00
#
_symmetry.space_group_name_H-M   'P 1'
#
loop_
_entity.id
_entity.type
_entity.pdbx_description
1 polymer ?
#
loop_
_entity_poly.entity_id
_entity_poly.type
_entity_poly.pdbx_seq_one_letter_code
_entity_poly.pdbx_strand_id
1 'polypeptide(L)'
;MQLTFTTLTALLLFPLTLASPVAVSVSEADSISNAPIPDITPRDSVTTVFDRASGADCKIINVSSYVNCRSGPGTQYPVVYQLPTGVKIHFDCYKRGECINGNW
;
A
#
# COMPACT_ATOMS: atom_id res chain seq x y z
N MET A 1 -20.74 -22.54 -46.22
CA MET A 1 -21.66 -23.65 -45.84
C MET A 1 -20.92 -24.50 -44.82
N GLN A 2 -21.37 -24.75 -43.60
CA GLN A 2 -22.71 -24.66 -43.01
C GLN A 2 -22.62 -24.15 -41.57
N LEU A 3 -23.64 -23.40 -41.17
CA LEU A 3 -23.98 -23.06 -39.80
C LEU A 3 -24.67 -24.26 -39.15
N THR A 4 -24.51 -24.47 -37.84
CA THR A 4 -25.56 -25.07 -37.01
C THR A 4 -25.47 -24.60 -35.57
N PHE A 5 -26.59 -24.05 -35.12
CA PHE A 5 -26.92 -23.59 -33.77
C PHE A 5 -27.44 -24.77 -32.93
N THR A 6 -27.31 -24.70 -31.60
CA THR A 6 -28.26 -25.26 -30.59
C THR A 6 -27.71 -25.00 -29.17
N THR A 7 -28.28 -24.06 -28.40
CA THR A 7 -29.26 -24.25 -27.28
C THR A 7 -28.59 -24.74 -25.97
N LEU A 8 -28.96 -24.38 -24.74
CA LEU A 8 -30.05 -23.62 -24.14
C LEU A 8 -29.63 -23.33 -22.68
N THR A 9 -29.88 -22.12 -22.20
CA THR A 9 -30.26 -21.74 -20.82
C THR A 9 -29.91 -22.61 -19.60
N ALA A 10 -29.24 -21.99 -18.62
CA ALA A 10 -29.69 -22.02 -17.22
C ALA A 10 -29.18 -20.77 -16.47
N LEU A 11 -29.94 -19.67 -16.56
CA LEU A 11 -29.81 -18.54 -15.63
C LEU A 11 -30.39 -18.99 -14.28
N LEU A 12 -29.52 -19.41 -13.36
CA LEU A 12 -29.89 -19.55 -11.96
C LEU A 12 -29.87 -18.17 -11.30
N LEU A 13 -31.06 -17.59 -11.20
CA LEU A 13 -31.37 -16.41 -10.39
C LEU A 13 -31.07 -16.71 -8.91
N PHE A 14 -29.93 -16.22 -8.43
CA PHE A 14 -29.67 -16.09 -6.99
C PHE A 14 -30.55 -14.98 -6.42
N PRO A 15 -31.42 -15.23 -5.42
CA PRO A 15 -32.20 -14.19 -4.79
C PRO A 15 -31.28 -13.26 -3.97
N LEU A 16 -31.27 -11.97 -4.31
CA LEU A 16 -30.68 -10.92 -3.49
C LEU A 16 -31.47 -10.82 -2.18
N THR A 17 -30.90 -11.28 -1.07
CA THR A 17 -31.43 -10.96 0.26
C THR A 17 -31.07 -9.51 0.61
N LEU A 18 -32.05 -8.61 0.56
CA LEU A 18 -31.97 -7.26 1.13
C LEU A 18 -31.88 -7.37 2.66
N ALA A 19 -30.68 -7.25 3.23
CA ALA A 19 -30.52 -6.88 4.63
C ALA A 19 -30.50 -5.35 4.69
N SER A 20 -31.67 -4.74 4.93
CA SER A 20 -31.79 -3.31 5.16
C SER A 20 -31.28 -2.97 6.57
N PRO A 21 -30.31 -2.07 6.74
CA PRO A 21 -30.01 -1.54 8.07
C PRO A 21 -31.22 -0.73 8.55
N VAL A 22 -31.66 -1.01 9.77
CA VAL A 22 -32.68 -0.25 10.49
C VAL A 22 -32.20 1.19 10.62
N ALA A 23 -32.98 2.15 10.12
CA ALA A 23 -32.79 3.55 10.44
C ALA A 23 -33.11 3.75 11.93
N VAL A 24 -32.08 3.87 12.75
CA VAL A 24 -32.21 4.33 14.13
C VAL A 24 -32.23 5.86 14.08
N SER A 25 -33.43 6.43 14.17
CA SER A 25 -33.63 7.84 14.45
C SER A 25 -33.35 8.10 15.93
N VAL A 26 -32.20 8.70 16.23
CA VAL A 26 -31.93 9.32 17.53
C VAL A 26 -31.98 10.83 17.33
N SER A 27 -32.97 11.44 17.98
CA SER A 27 -33.20 12.88 18.03
C SER A 27 -32.10 13.59 18.83
N GLU A 28 -31.66 14.73 18.27
CA GLU A 28 -30.78 15.72 18.89
C GLU A 28 -31.28 16.18 20.27
N ALA A 29 -30.35 16.31 21.21
CA ALA A 29 -30.47 17.22 22.34
C ALA A 29 -29.08 17.73 22.75
N ASP A 30 -28.78 18.91 22.20
CA ASP A 30 -28.22 20.10 22.87
C ASP A 30 -26.88 20.03 23.65
N SER A 31 -26.03 21.01 23.29
CA SER A 31 -25.00 21.68 24.10
C SER A 31 -23.75 20.91 24.55
N ILE A 32 -22.61 21.18 23.88
CA ILE A 32 -21.59 22.17 24.29
C ILE A 32 -20.57 22.28 23.14
N SER A 33 -20.33 23.50 22.67
CA SER A 33 -19.26 23.81 21.71
C SER A 33 -17.89 23.61 22.36
N ASN A 34 -17.29 22.46 22.14
CA ASN A 34 -15.86 22.24 22.29
C ASN A 34 -15.32 21.95 20.89
N ALA A 35 -14.75 22.96 20.25
CA ALA A 35 -13.96 22.76 19.04
C ALA A 35 -12.92 21.66 19.32
N PRO A 36 -12.78 20.65 18.44
CA PRO A 36 -11.71 19.69 18.59
C PRO A 36 -10.38 20.44 18.57
N ILE A 37 -9.64 20.38 19.69
CA ILE A 37 -8.18 20.45 19.61
C ILE A 37 -7.81 19.41 18.55
N PRO A 38 -7.06 19.75 17.49
CA PRO A 38 -6.62 18.72 16.56
C PRO A 38 -5.90 17.68 17.39
N ASP A 39 -6.51 16.51 17.49
CA ASP A 39 -5.97 15.36 18.15
C ASP A 39 -4.63 15.10 17.48
N ILE A 40 -3.54 15.44 18.17
CA ILE A 40 -2.21 14.96 17.80
C ILE A 40 -2.21 13.51 18.26
N THR A 41 -3.03 12.69 17.61
CA THR A 41 -2.83 11.26 17.62
C THR A 41 -1.39 11.08 17.14
N PRO A 42 -0.54 10.36 17.90
CA PRO A 42 0.74 9.93 17.39
C PRO A 42 0.51 9.37 16.00
N ARG A 43 1.37 9.77 15.06
CA ARG A 43 1.40 9.30 13.68
C ARG A 43 1.74 7.81 13.68
N ASP A 44 0.88 6.96 14.22
CA ASP A 44 1.04 5.50 14.28
C ASP A 44 0.65 4.85 12.95
N SER A 45 0.28 5.66 11.95
CA SER A 45 0.39 5.28 10.54
C SER A 45 1.82 5.51 10.01
N VAL A 46 2.87 5.21 10.79
CA VAL A 46 4.15 4.84 10.19
C VAL A 46 3.93 3.50 9.52
N THR A 47 3.34 3.50 8.32
CA THR A 47 3.51 2.37 7.41
C THR A 47 5.00 2.31 7.17
N THR A 48 5.70 1.40 7.85
CA THR A 48 7.13 1.21 7.62
C THR A 48 7.29 0.83 6.15
N VAL A 49 8.44 1.09 5.54
CA VAL A 49 8.72 0.60 4.17
C VAL A 49 8.50 -0.92 4.09
N PHE A 50 8.60 -1.60 5.23
CA PHE A 50 8.48 -3.04 5.38
C PHE A 50 7.02 -3.54 5.51
N ASP A 51 6.04 -2.69 5.81
CA ASP A 51 4.63 -3.13 5.89
C ASP A 51 3.88 -2.95 4.57
N ARG A 52 4.59 -2.51 3.52
CA ARG A 52 4.00 -2.24 2.22
C ARG A 52 3.87 -3.52 1.40
N ALA A 53 2.65 -4.05 1.35
CA ALA A 53 2.28 -5.17 0.49
C ALA A 53 2.18 -4.80 -1.01
N SER A 54 2.04 -3.50 -1.31
CA SER A 54 2.04 -2.93 -2.65
C SER A 54 3.14 -1.87 -2.73
N GLY A 55 3.91 -1.84 -3.81
CA GLY A 55 5.13 -1.08 -3.95
C GLY A 55 5.08 0.41 -3.56
N ALA A 56 6.26 1.03 -3.44
CA ALA A 56 6.41 2.43 -3.07
C ALA A 56 7.38 3.20 -3.94
N ASP A 57 7.05 4.47 -4.18
CA ASP A 57 7.97 5.45 -4.74
C ASP A 57 8.91 5.97 -3.64
N CYS A 58 10.20 5.69 -3.80
CA CYS A 58 11.25 6.11 -2.89
C CYS A 58 12.20 7.09 -3.58
N LYS A 59 12.71 8.07 -2.84
CA LYS A 59 13.74 9.01 -3.30
C LYS A 59 15.09 8.67 -2.69
N ILE A 60 16.15 8.60 -3.49
CA ILE A 60 17.51 8.44 -2.97
C ILE A 60 17.96 9.76 -2.32
N ILE A 61 18.30 9.71 -1.04
CA ILE A 61 18.72 10.85 -0.22
C ILE A 61 19.94 10.47 0.63
N ASN A 62 20.60 11.46 1.23
CA ASN A 62 21.73 11.28 2.16
C ASN A 62 22.92 10.49 1.54
N VAL A 63 23.23 10.79 0.27
CA VAL A 63 24.44 10.32 -0.40
C VAL A 63 24.98 11.43 -1.29
N SER A 64 26.31 11.54 -1.40
CA SER A 64 26.98 12.60 -2.16
C SER A 64 26.78 12.48 -3.67
N SER A 65 26.87 11.26 -4.21
CA SER A 65 26.78 11.04 -5.66
C SER A 65 25.76 9.96 -6.01
N TYR A 66 25.93 8.74 -5.52
CA TYR A 66 25.07 7.61 -5.87
C TYR A 66 25.10 6.50 -4.81
N VAL A 67 24.10 5.62 -4.86
CA VAL A 67 24.10 4.34 -4.14
C VAL A 67 24.30 3.17 -5.12
N ASN A 68 24.90 2.07 -4.64
CA ASN A 68 25.06 0.85 -5.41
C ASN A 68 23.84 -0.05 -5.28
N CYS A 69 23.21 -0.39 -6.41
CA CYS A 69 22.21 -1.46 -6.49
C CYS A 69 22.93 -2.79 -6.70
N ARG A 70 22.65 -3.77 -5.83
CA ARG A 70 23.28 -5.09 -5.85
C ARG A 70 22.27 -6.15 -6.26
N SER A 71 22.77 -7.26 -6.79
CA SER A 71 21.95 -8.41 -7.18
C SER A 71 21.28 -9.14 -6.00
N GLY A 72 21.70 -8.84 -4.77
CA GLY A 72 21.09 -9.37 -3.56
C GLY A 72 21.19 -8.39 -2.39
N PRO A 73 20.55 -8.72 -1.26
CA PRO A 73 20.28 -7.77 -0.18
C PRO A 73 21.47 -7.62 0.78
N GLY A 74 22.72 -7.61 0.29
CA GLY A 74 23.91 -7.49 1.13
C GLY A 74 25.13 -6.98 0.37
N THR A 75 26.16 -6.55 1.08
CA THR A 75 27.34 -5.90 0.50
C THR A 75 28.26 -6.85 -0.27
N GLN A 76 28.16 -8.15 -0.01
CA GLN A 76 28.91 -9.20 -0.72
C GLN A 76 28.39 -9.48 -2.13
N TYR A 77 27.15 -9.09 -2.45
CA TYR A 77 26.57 -9.30 -3.77
C TYR A 77 27.14 -8.31 -4.80
N PRO A 78 27.36 -8.70 -6.07
CA PRO A 78 27.92 -7.79 -7.07
C PRO A 78 27.00 -6.59 -7.33
N VAL A 79 27.62 -5.43 -7.60
CA VAL A 79 26.94 -4.21 -8.04
C VAL A 79 26.48 -4.41 -9.48
N VAL A 80 25.20 -4.20 -9.74
CA VAL A 80 24.58 -4.34 -11.06
C VAL A 80 24.15 -3.00 -11.65
N TYR A 81 23.97 -1.99 -10.80
CA TYR A 81 23.55 -0.66 -11.22
C TYR A 81 23.92 0.40 -10.16
N GLN A 82 23.93 1.67 -10.53
CA GLN A 82 24.17 2.80 -9.63
C GLN A 82 23.04 3.81 -9.76
N LEU A 83 22.47 4.22 -8.62
CA LEU A 83 21.39 5.21 -8.57
C LEU A 83 21.90 6.55 -8.06
N PRO A 84 21.84 7.62 -8.89
CA PRO A 84 22.25 8.95 -8.46
C PRO A 84 21.40 9.48 -7.28
N THR A 85 21.97 10.39 -6.50
CA THR A 85 21.25 11.11 -5.47
C THR A 85 20.08 11.91 -6.06
N GLY A 86 18.96 11.96 -5.33
CA GLY A 86 17.78 12.75 -5.70
C GLY A 86 16.79 12.08 -6.66
N VAL A 87 17.15 10.96 -7.30
CA VAL A 87 16.23 10.22 -8.19
C VAL A 87 15.08 9.58 -7.41
N LYS A 88 13.90 9.50 -8.02
CA LYS A 88 12.73 8.79 -7.50
C LYS A 88 12.52 7.51 -8.28
N ILE A 89 12.32 6.40 -7.58
CA ILE A 89 12.10 5.07 -8.16
C ILE A 89 10.99 4.33 -7.43
N HIS A 90 10.16 3.65 -8.21
CA HIS A 90 9.15 2.72 -7.70
C HIS A 90 9.79 1.38 -7.34
N PHE A 91 9.52 0.87 -6.15
CA PHE A 91 9.93 -0.45 -5.69
C PHE A 91 8.70 -1.30 -5.43
N ASP A 92 8.46 -2.31 -6.28
CA ASP A 92 7.33 -3.23 -6.14
C ASP A 92 7.46 -4.17 -4.92
N CYS A 93 8.69 -4.53 -4.59
CA CYS A 93 9.03 -5.48 -3.54
C CYS A 93 10.26 -5.02 -2.75
N TYR A 94 10.38 -5.48 -1.52
CA TYR A 94 11.60 -5.30 -0.71
C TYR A 94 12.07 -6.65 -0.14
N LYS A 95 13.34 -6.71 0.25
CA LYS A 95 13.90 -7.78 1.08
C LYS A 95 14.71 -7.15 2.20
N ARG A 96 14.65 -7.75 3.40
CA ARG A 96 15.55 -7.34 4.50
C ARG A 96 16.99 -7.66 4.11
N GLY A 97 17.86 -6.68 4.26
CA GLY A 97 19.27 -6.79 3.88
C GLY A 97 20.23 -6.79 5.06
N GLU A 98 21.51 -6.75 4.72
CA GLU A 98 22.61 -6.64 5.66
C GLU A 98 22.55 -5.28 6.38
N CYS A 99 22.53 -5.33 7.72
CA CYS A 99 22.62 -4.13 8.55
C CYS A 99 24.09 -3.68 8.63
N ILE A 100 24.37 -2.44 8.22
CA ILE A 100 25.70 -1.86 8.26
C ILE A 100 25.75 -0.81 9.37
N ASN A 101 26.74 -0.90 10.26
CA ASN A 101 26.98 0.04 11.36
C ASN A 101 25.77 0.26 12.30
N GLY A 102 24.93 -0.75 12.51
CA GLY A 102 23.77 -0.63 13.41
C GLY A 102 22.63 0.23 12.85
N ASN A 103 22.54 0.39 11.53
CA ASN A 103 21.37 0.96 10.88
C ASN A 103 20.26 -0.12 10.81
N TRP A 104 19.34 -0.10 11.80
CA TRP A 104 18.19 -1.01 11.93
C TRP A 104 16.95 -0.48 11.23
#